data_AF-A0A8H3S2L2-F1
#
_entry.id   AF-A0A8H3S2L2-F1
#
_cell.length_a   1.000
_cell.length_b   1.000
_cell.length_c   1.000
_cell.angle_alpha   90.00
_cell.angle_beta   90.00
_cell.angle_gamma   90.00
#
_symmetry.space_group_name_H-M   'P 1'
#
loop_
_entity.id
_entity.type
_entity.pdbx_description
1 polymer ?
#
loop_
_entity_poly.entity_id
_entity_poly.type
_entity_poly.pdbx_seq_one_letter_code
_entity_poly.pdbx_strand_id
1 'polypeptide(L)'
;MSGRSPKEFLVLILRIAMSMGLHSAKVDDLQLGKGEQQTLSILWTSIMCLNLHQSVLTGMPMLLQPRDYTCAPPPSINGCSNQALALSNLEGTETFHVLFERAVPLASELMDLSHDPTRAETYEAIMHCTAETRHLLLHASEALQISHPTTGEGRKAIMLDILFRRLLLSVHRPFAHDERAPLRYPLSYWTSLDCALAILVHQRDLWEAHPDDSLVSRSFARLFWPDFLVAALTQNHMAVSWLSRPITNSKSAIV
;
A
#
# COMPACT_ATOMS: atom_id res chain seq x y z
N MET A 1 20.50 19.31 -20.62
CA MET A 1 20.35 19.29 -19.14
C MET A 1 19.96 17.88 -18.76
N SER A 2 20.91 17.09 -18.26
CA SER A 2 20.67 15.69 -17.88
C SER A 2 19.80 15.68 -16.62
N GLY A 3 18.53 15.33 -16.77
CA GLY A 3 17.56 15.32 -15.69
C GLY A 3 17.91 14.19 -14.73
N ARG A 4 18.38 14.55 -13.53
CA ARG A 4 18.60 13.60 -12.44
C ARG A 4 17.29 12.85 -12.19
N SER A 5 17.36 11.52 -12.10
CA SER A 5 16.16 10.70 -11.97
C SER A 5 15.47 10.95 -10.61
N PRO A 6 14.13 10.88 -10.52
CA PRO A 6 13.40 11.06 -9.25
C PRO A 6 13.93 10.17 -8.11
N LYS A 7 14.43 8.98 -8.44
CA LYS A 7 15.04 8.03 -7.50
C LYS A 7 16.33 8.54 -6.89
N GLU A 8 17.22 9.14 -7.68
CA GLU A 8 18.49 9.71 -7.18
C GLU A 8 18.24 10.86 -6.20
N PHE A 9 17.18 11.66 -6.44
CA PHE A 9 16.79 12.72 -5.52
C PHE A 9 16.25 12.17 -4.20
N LEU A 10 15.40 11.12 -4.26
CA LEU A 10 14.89 10.45 -3.07
C LEU A 10 16.01 9.82 -2.24
N VAL A 11 17.00 9.19 -2.88
CA VAL A 11 18.19 8.65 -2.17
C VAL A 11 18.93 9.75 -1.41
N LEU A 12 19.10 10.92 -2.00
CA LEU A 12 19.74 12.06 -1.33
C LEU A 12 18.92 12.53 -0.12
N ILE A 13 17.60 12.66 -0.27
CA ILE A 13 16.70 13.05 0.83
C ILE A 13 16.80 12.05 1.97
N LEU A 14 16.71 10.75 1.68
CA LEU A 14 16.80 9.69 2.68
C LEU A 14 18.13 9.75 3.43
N ARG A 15 19.25 9.92 2.72
CA ARG A 15 20.57 10.07 3.35
C ARG A 15 20.66 11.27 4.27
N ILE A 16 20.14 12.43 3.85
CA ILE A 16 20.12 13.64 4.68
C ILE A 16 19.26 13.41 5.92
N ALA A 17 18.06 12.86 5.76
CA ALA A 17 17.15 12.57 6.87
C ALA A 17 17.76 11.59 7.88
N MET A 18 18.43 10.55 7.41
CA MET A 18 19.15 9.60 8.26
C MET A 18 20.31 10.28 9.00
N SER A 19 21.11 11.12 8.31
CA SER A 19 22.22 11.84 8.92
C SER A 19 21.79 12.85 9.99
N MET A 20 20.57 13.37 9.87
CA MET A 20 19.94 14.26 10.85
C MET A 20 19.24 13.50 11.99
N GLY A 21 19.24 12.16 11.96
CA GLY A 21 18.63 11.35 13.03
C GLY A 21 17.10 11.29 12.99
N LEU A 22 16.43 11.72 11.90
CA LEU A 22 14.95 11.77 11.84
C LEU A 22 14.30 10.40 12.06
N HIS A 23 14.97 9.34 11.62
CA HIS A 23 14.55 7.96 11.82
C HIS A 23 14.50 7.53 13.30
N SER A 24 15.30 8.18 14.14
CA SER A 24 15.48 7.87 15.55
C SER A 24 14.83 8.91 16.46
N ALA A 25 14.07 9.87 15.93
CA ALA A 25 13.41 10.95 16.69
C ALA A 25 12.38 10.48 17.75
N LYS A 26 12.18 9.16 17.86
CA LYS A 26 11.43 8.49 18.93
C LYS A 26 12.26 8.20 20.18
N VAL A 27 13.58 8.25 20.10
CA VAL A 27 14.44 8.18 21.28
C VAL A 27 14.20 9.48 22.03
N ASP A 28 13.67 9.38 23.24
CA ASP A 28 13.33 10.50 24.13
C ASP A 28 14.55 11.41 24.34
N ASP A 29 14.77 12.33 23.40
CA ASP A 29 15.72 13.40 23.57
C ASP A 29 15.06 14.41 24.51
N LEU A 30 15.42 14.32 25.79
CA LEU A 30 14.89 15.15 26.87
C LEU A 30 15.06 16.65 26.61
N GLN A 31 15.87 17.05 25.63
CA GLN A 31 16.09 18.44 25.25
C GLN A 31 15.12 18.96 24.18
N LEU A 32 14.42 18.09 23.45
CA LEU A 32 13.58 18.50 22.33
C LEU A 32 12.13 18.77 22.77
N GLY A 33 11.55 19.88 22.34
CA GLY A 33 10.15 20.20 22.66
C GLY A 33 9.17 19.22 22.01
N LYS A 34 8.04 18.92 22.67
CA LYS A 34 6.99 18.02 22.15
C LYS A 34 6.52 18.37 20.73
N GLY A 35 6.39 19.66 20.42
CA GLY A 35 5.98 20.14 19.09
C GLY A 35 7.03 19.93 18.00
N GLU A 36 8.32 20.04 18.34
CA GLU A 36 9.43 19.80 17.42
C GLU A 36 9.53 18.31 17.10
N GLN A 37 9.41 17.45 18.13
CA GLN A 37 9.39 16.01 17.96
C GLN A 37 8.25 15.55 17.04
N GLN A 38 7.05 16.13 17.21
CA GLN A 38 5.91 15.87 16.33
C GLN A 38 6.21 16.29 14.89
N THR A 39 6.83 17.45 14.68
CA THR A 39 7.20 17.95 13.34
C THR A 39 8.21 17.02 12.65
N LEU A 40 9.22 16.55 13.39
CA LEU A 40 10.21 15.60 12.86
C LEU A 40 9.59 14.24 12.51
N SER A 41 8.66 13.74 13.33
CA SER A 41 7.92 12.51 13.05
C SER A 41 7.05 12.63 11.79
N ILE A 42 6.38 13.78 11.62
CA ILE A 42 5.61 14.09 10.40
C ILE A 42 6.52 14.09 9.17
N LEU A 43 7.68 14.73 9.28
CA LEU A 43 8.65 14.83 8.20
C LEU A 43 9.21 13.44 7.82
N TRP A 44 9.60 12.63 8.80
CA TRP A 44 10.04 11.26 8.59
C TRP A 44 8.98 10.40 7.90
N THR A 45 7.74 10.44 8.40
CA THR A 45 6.60 9.71 7.80
C THR A 45 6.40 10.12 6.34
N SER A 46 6.48 11.43 6.05
CA SER A 46 6.30 11.96 4.70
C SER A 46 7.39 11.44 3.74
N ILE A 47 8.65 11.40 4.20
CA ILE A 47 9.77 10.85 3.42
C ILE A 47 9.57 9.36 3.15
N MET A 48 9.14 8.59 4.16
CA MET A 48 8.85 7.17 3.99
C MET A 48 7.65 6.90 3.08
N CYS A 49 6.63 7.75 3.12
CA CYS A 49 5.51 7.70 2.17
C CYS A 49 5.95 7.92 0.74
N LEU A 50 6.87 8.87 0.49
CA LEU A 50 7.46 9.09 -0.83
C LEU A 50 8.29 7.88 -1.29
N ASN A 51 9.03 7.25 -0.38
CA ASN A 51 9.79 6.04 -0.66
C ASN A 51 8.87 4.89 -1.08
N LEU A 52 7.82 4.63 -0.29
CA LEU A 52 6.80 3.64 -0.62
C LEU A 52 6.15 3.92 -1.97
N HIS A 53 5.72 5.16 -2.22
CA HIS A 53 5.08 5.53 -3.49
C HIS A 53 6.02 5.30 -4.69
N GLN A 54 7.30 5.69 -4.60
CA GLN A 54 8.27 5.43 -5.67
C GLN A 54 8.50 3.93 -5.92
N SER A 55 8.54 3.12 -4.86
CA SER A 55 8.64 1.67 -4.99
C SER A 55 7.43 1.06 -5.66
N VAL A 56 6.23 1.46 -5.26
CA VAL A 56 4.96 1.06 -5.90
C VAL A 56 4.94 1.42 -7.39
N LEU A 57 5.30 2.66 -7.73
CA LEU A 57 5.32 3.13 -9.12
C LEU A 57 6.31 2.36 -10.00
N THR A 58 7.45 1.96 -9.44
CA THR A 58 8.51 1.34 -10.22
C THR A 58 8.58 -0.18 -10.11
N GLY A 59 7.78 -0.78 -9.22
CA GLY A 59 7.82 -2.20 -8.90
C GLY A 59 9.12 -2.65 -8.23
N MET A 60 9.95 -1.71 -7.76
CA MET A 60 11.22 -2.00 -7.10
C MET A 60 11.03 -2.00 -5.57
N PRO A 61 11.87 -2.72 -4.81
CA PRO A 61 11.80 -2.69 -3.34
C PRO A 61 12.00 -1.28 -2.80
N MET A 62 11.55 -1.03 -1.56
CA MET A 62 11.84 0.22 -0.84
C MET A 62 13.33 0.41 -0.66
N LEU A 63 13.79 1.66 -0.80
CA LEU A 63 15.21 2.03 -0.62
C LEU A 63 15.68 1.88 0.83
N LEU A 64 14.74 1.92 1.78
CA LEU A 64 14.97 1.68 3.19
C LEU A 64 13.92 0.67 3.63
N GLN A 65 14.40 -0.43 4.18
CA GLN A 65 13.55 -1.43 4.82
C GLN A 65 13.42 -1.12 6.31
N PRO A 66 12.36 -1.59 6.99
CA PRO A 66 12.15 -1.35 8.42
C PRO A 66 13.41 -1.59 9.26
N ARG A 67 14.13 -2.69 9.00
CA ARG A 67 15.38 -3.07 9.69
C ARG A 67 16.52 -2.04 9.59
N ASP A 68 16.49 -1.17 8.59
CA ASP A 68 17.58 -0.20 8.35
C ASP A 68 17.46 1.03 9.26
N TYR A 69 16.30 1.22 9.90
CA TYR A 69 16.01 2.42 10.66
C TYR A 69 15.23 2.17 11.96
N THR A 70 14.73 0.96 12.20
CA THR A 70 14.22 0.56 13.51
C THR A 70 15.35 0.04 14.39
N CYS A 71 15.49 0.61 15.60
CA CYS A 71 16.38 0.08 16.63
C CYS A 71 15.81 -1.18 17.31
N ALA A 72 15.02 -1.99 16.60
CA ALA A 72 14.48 -3.24 17.14
C ALA A 72 15.57 -4.32 17.09
N PRO A 73 15.80 -5.08 18.17
CA PRO A 73 16.77 -6.17 18.14
C PRO A 73 16.40 -7.21 17.08
N PRO A 74 17.37 -7.83 16.38
CA PRO A 74 17.09 -8.80 15.34
C PRO A 74 16.26 -9.97 15.89
N PRO A 75 15.28 -10.48 15.13
CA PRO A 75 14.44 -11.60 15.59
C PRO A 75 15.32 -12.82 15.88
N SER A 76 15.12 -13.43 17.05
CA SER A 76 15.91 -14.60 17.48
C SER A 76 15.74 -15.76 16.50
N ILE A 77 16.83 -16.46 16.19
CA ILE A 77 16.95 -17.61 15.25
C ILE A 77 16.03 -18.80 15.58
N ASN A 78 15.33 -18.77 16.70
CA ASN A 78 14.34 -19.80 17.07
C ASN A 78 13.00 -19.41 16.44
N GLY A 79 12.62 -20.13 15.37
CA GLY A 79 11.51 -19.84 14.46
C GLY A 79 10.11 -19.82 15.07
N CYS A 80 9.85 -18.86 15.93
CA CYS A 80 8.52 -18.48 16.38
C CYS A 80 8.53 -16.97 16.55
N SER A 81 8.34 -16.24 15.44
CA SER A 81 8.04 -14.80 15.51
C SER A 81 6.61 -14.63 16.03
N ASN A 82 6.41 -14.89 17.32
CA ASN A 82 5.27 -14.40 18.08
C ASN A 82 5.40 -12.90 18.38
N GLN A 83 6.29 -12.19 17.66
CA GLN A 83 6.10 -10.78 17.39
C GLN A 83 4.96 -10.65 16.37
N ALA A 84 3.76 -11.07 16.79
CA ALA A 84 2.59 -10.27 16.49
C ALA A 84 3.03 -8.85 16.80
N LEU A 85 3.08 -8.02 15.75
CA LEU A 85 3.22 -6.58 15.80
C LEU A 85 2.88 -6.16 17.21
N ALA A 86 3.86 -5.72 18.01
CA ALA A 86 3.55 -5.20 19.32
C ALA A 86 2.60 -4.03 19.05
N LEU A 87 1.30 -4.36 19.09
CA LEU A 87 0.18 -3.46 19.01
C LEU A 87 0.34 -2.72 20.31
N SER A 88 1.19 -1.69 20.26
CA SER A 88 1.32 -0.73 21.33
C SER A 88 -0.11 -0.29 21.59
N ASN A 89 -0.68 -0.80 22.68
CA ASN A 89 -1.96 -0.36 23.22
C ASN A 89 -1.80 1.14 23.43
N LEU A 90 -2.24 1.92 22.44
CA LEU A 90 -2.23 3.37 22.49
C LEU A 90 -3.69 3.76 22.64
N GLU A 91 -4.09 4.00 23.89
CA GLU A 91 -5.30 4.72 24.28
C GLU A 91 -5.27 6.19 23.80
N GLY A 92 -4.85 6.43 22.56
CA GLY A 92 -4.72 7.74 21.95
C GLY A 92 -5.42 7.77 20.60
N THR A 93 -5.87 8.96 20.19
CA THR A 93 -6.43 9.19 18.85
C THR A 93 -5.48 8.68 17.78
N GLU A 94 -5.92 7.70 17.00
CA GLU A 94 -5.12 7.19 15.89
C GLU A 94 -4.86 8.30 14.87
N THR A 95 -3.59 8.55 14.58
CA THR A 95 -3.17 9.52 13.56
C THR A 95 -2.64 8.78 12.35
N PHE A 96 -2.64 9.43 11.19
CA PHE A 96 -2.04 8.88 9.96
C PHE A 96 -0.61 8.37 10.18
N HIS A 97 0.19 9.03 11.02
CA HIS A 97 1.56 8.63 11.32
C HIS A 97 1.62 7.24 11.96
N VAL A 98 0.79 6.98 12.97
CA VAL A 98 0.71 5.69 13.65
C VAL A 98 0.24 4.59 12.70
N LEU A 99 -0.78 4.88 11.89
CA LEU A 99 -1.29 3.95 10.88
C LEU A 99 -0.22 3.63 9.82
N PHE A 100 0.49 4.66 9.34
CA PHE A 100 1.52 4.51 8.33
C PHE A 100 2.69 3.67 8.85
N GLU A 101 3.13 3.89 10.09
CA GLU A 101 4.18 3.07 10.71
C GLU A 101 3.82 1.58 10.80
N ARG A 102 2.55 1.26 11.08
CA ARG A 102 2.04 -0.12 11.02
C ARG A 102 1.97 -0.67 9.60
N ALA A 103 1.78 0.21 8.62
CA ALA A 103 1.67 -0.14 7.21
C ALA A 103 3.02 -0.51 6.57
N VAL A 104 4.11 0.22 6.89
CA VAL A 104 5.40 0.05 6.20
C VAL A 104 5.94 -1.40 6.22
N PRO A 105 5.90 -2.15 7.34
CA PRO A 105 6.33 -3.55 7.35
C PRO A 105 5.53 -4.43 6.38
N LEU A 106 4.21 -4.29 6.34
CA LEU A 106 3.35 -5.02 5.40
C LEU A 106 3.67 -4.66 3.95
N ALA A 107 3.92 -3.37 3.67
CA ALA A 107 4.32 -2.95 2.34
C ALA A 107 5.68 -3.56 1.91
N SER A 108 6.64 -3.66 2.83
CA SER A 108 7.92 -4.30 2.60
C SER A 108 7.74 -5.79 2.27
N GLU A 109 6.94 -6.50 3.08
CA GLU A 109 6.67 -7.92 2.89
C GLU A 109 5.98 -8.20 1.54
N LEU A 110 4.96 -7.41 1.19
CA LEU A 110 4.28 -7.51 -0.11
C LEU A 110 5.25 -7.29 -1.27
N MET A 111 6.16 -6.32 -1.18
CA MET A 111 7.15 -6.10 -2.22
C MET A 111 8.12 -7.27 -2.34
N ASP A 112 8.58 -7.84 -1.22
CA ASP A 112 9.48 -8.99 -1.24
C ASP A 112 8.78 -10.22 -1.88
N LEU A 113 7.51 -10.47 -1.53
CA LEU A 113 6.68 -11.52 -2.14
C LEU A 113 6.47 -11.31 -3.65
N SER A 114 6.41 -10.07 -4.13
CA SER A 114 6.25 -9.79 -5.57
C SER A 114 7.47 -10.15 -6.42
N HIS A 115 8.67 -10.24 -5.84
CA HIS A 115 9.92 -10.48 -6.58
C HIS A 115 10.18 -11.97 -6.85
N ASP A 116 9.57 -12.90 -6.09
CA ASP A 116 9.69 -14.35 -6.31
C ASP A 116 8.32 -15.07 -6.23
N PRO A 117 7.53 -15.02 -7.30
CA PRO A 117 6.21 -15.66 -7.34
C PRO A 117 6.25 -17.18 -7.56
N THR A 118 7.43 -17.79 -7.67
CA THR A 118 7.58 -19.18 -8.16
C THR A 118 7.53 -20.24 -7.05
N ARG A 119 7.63 -19.84 -5.78
CA ARG A 119 7.56 -20.78 -4.65
C ARG A 119 6.10 -21.09 -4.32
N ALA A 120 5.78 -22.38 -4.12
CA ALA A 120 4.42 -22.79 -3.72
C ALA A 120 3.97 -22.14 -2.40
N GLU A 121 4.93 -21.91 -1.48
CA GLU A 121 4.75 -21.20 -0.21
C GLU A 121 4.38 -19.71 -0.39
N THR A 122 4.70 -19.12 -1.55
CA THR A 122 4.44 -17.71 -1.84
C THR A 122 2.94 -17.42 -1.93
N TYR A 123 2.12 -18.34 -2.44
CA TYR A 123 0.68 -18.09 -2.58
C TYR A 123 -0.01 -17.93 -1.21
N GLU A 124 0.26 -18.84 -0.27
CA GLU A 124 -0.30 -18.79 1.08
C GLU A 124 0.18 -17.54 1.83
N ALA A 125 1.48 -17.22 1.74
CA ALA A 125 2.05 -16.00 2.31
C ALA A 125 1.39 -14.72 1.77
N ILE A 126 1.14 -14.65 0.45
CA ILE A 126 0.38 -13.54 -0.14
C ILE A 126 -1.02 -13.48 0.43
N MET A 127 -1.72 -14.62 0.61
CA MET A 127 -3.09 -14.58 1.14
C MET A 127 -3.12 -14.07 2.58
N HIS A 128 -2.17 -14.49 3.42
CA HIS A 128 -2.03 -14.01 4.79
C HIS A 128 -1.75 -12.49 4.81
N CYS A 129 -0.75 -12.04 4.06
CA CYS A 129 -0.38 -10.62 3.99
C CYS A 129 -1.52 -9.75 3.39
N THR A 130 -2.31 -10.30 2.46
CA THR A 130 -3.52 -9.66 1.93
C THR A 130 -4.58 -9.47 3.00
N ALA A 131 -4.82 -10.46 3.86
CA ALA A 131 -5.79 -10.34 4.95
C ALA A 131 -5.38 -9.24 5.95
N GLU A 132 -4.11 -9.23 6.36
CA GLU A 132 -3.55 -8.21 7.25
C GLU A 132 -3.65 -6.80 6.64
N THR A 133 -3.31 -6.68 5.35
CA THR A 133 -3.44 -5.43 4.61
C THR A 133 -4.89 -4.93 4.59
N ARG A 134 -5.85 -5.80 4.32
CA ARG A 134 -7.28 -5.42 4.29
C ARG A 134 -7.77 -4.98 5.67
N HIS A 135 -7.35 -5.67 6.73
CA HIS A 135 -7.68 -5.28 8.10
C HIS A 135 -7.11 -3.89 8.43
N LEU A 136 -5.85 -3.63 8.07
CA LEU A 136 -5.25 -2.31 8.25
C LEU A 136 -5.99 -1.21 7.48
N LEU A 137 -6.34 -1.45 6.21
CA LEU A 137 -7.05 -0.46 5.39
C LEU A 137 -8.46 -0.17 5.91
N LEU A 138 -9.18 -1.19 6.37
CA LEU A 138 -10.48 -1.00 7.02
C LEU A 138 -10.35 -0.14 8.27
N HIS A 139 -9.40 -0.48 9.14
CA HIS A 139 -9.12 0.27 10.36
C HIS A 139 -8.72 1.73 10.07
N ALA A 140 -7.85 1.95 9.07
CA ALA A 140 -7.43 3.28 8.68
C ALA A 140 -8.59 4.12 8.13
N SER A 141 -9.51 3.50 7.40
CA SER A 141 -10.73 4.17 6.91
C SER A 141 -11.65 4.63 8.04
N GLU A 142 -11.81 3.80 9.08
CA GLU A 142 -12.61 4.12 10.26
C GLU A 142 -11.93 5.20 11.12
N ALA A 143 -10.65 5.04 11.40
CA ALA A 143 -9.85 5.92 12.25
C ALA A 143 -9.68 7.34 11.66
N LEU A 144 -9.42 7.44 10.36
CA LEU A 144 -9.23 8.73 9.68
C LEU A 144 -10.54 9.41 9.30
N GLN A 145 -11.69 8.83 9.70
CA GLN A 145 -13.04 9.34 9.48
C GLN A 145 -13.19 9.89 8.06
N ILE A 146 -13.25 9.01 7.06
CA ILE A 146 -13.50 9.38 5.65
C ILE A 146 -14.93 9.94 5.52
N SER A 147 -15.17 11.12 6.09
CA SER A 147 -16.44 11.85 6.01
C SER A 147 -16.51 12.62 4.69
N HIS A 148 -15.34 12.98 4.11
CA HIS A 148 -15.26 13.56 2.77
C HIS A 148 -13.87 13.35 2.14
N PRO A 149 -13.79 12.90 0.87
CA PRO A 149 -12.53 12.67 0.14
C PRO A 149 -11.70 13.95 -0.06
N THR A 150 -12.27 15.12 0.18
CA THR A 150 -11.63 16.42 -0.05
C THR A 150 -10.86 16.95 1.17
N THR A 151 -11.14 16.41 2.37
CA THR A 151 -10.42 16.79 3.59
C THR A 151 -8.95 16.34 3.56
N GLY A 152 -8.09 16.99 4.36
CA GLY A 152 -6.68 16.61 4.49
C GLY A 152 -6.49 15.16 4.96
N GLU A 153 -7.26 14.73 5.97
CA GLU A 153 -7.22 13.35 6.49
C GLU A 153 -7.83 12.35 5.51
N GLY A 154 -8.95 12.70 4.85
CA GLY A 154 -9.55 11.88 3.79
C GLY A 154 -8.56 11.60 2.66
N ARG A 155 -7.80 12.62 2.22
CA ARG A 155 -6.75 12.43 1.20
C ARG A 155 -5.61 11.52 1.66
N LYS A 156 -5.23 11.57 2.94
CA LYS A 156 -4.23 10.66 3.49
C LYS A 156 -4.72 9.21 3.52
N ALA A 157 -5.99 9.00 3.88
CA ALA A 157 -6.62 7.68 3.84
C ALA A 157 -6.68 7.12 2.40
N ILE A 158 -7.12 7.94 1.44
CA ILE A 158 -7.15 7.58 0.00
C ILE A 158 -5.76 7.24 -0.51
N MET A 159 -4.73 8.03 -0.15
CA MET A 159 -3.35 7.75 -0.54
C MET A 159 -2.89 6.38 -0.03
N LEU A 160 -3.14 6.06 1.24
CA LEU A 160 -2.76 4.77 1.81
C LEU A 160 -3.49 3.63 1.10
N ASP A 161 -4.80 3.76 0.89
CA ASP A 161 -5.63 2.75 0.24
C ASP A 161 -5.19 2.50 -1.22
N ILE A 162 -4.94 3.56 -2.02
CA ILE A 162 -4.42 3.41 -3.39
C ILE A 162 -3.06 2.69 -3.40
N LEU A 163 -2.12 3.10 -2.54
CA LEU A 163 -0.77 2.51 -2.50
C LEU A 163 -0.82 1.01 -2.18
N PHE A 164 -1.59 0.61 -1.17
CA PHE A 164 -1.70 -0.80 -0.80
C PHE A 164 -2.48 -1.62 -1.81
N ARG A 165 -3.58 -1.11 -2.36
CA ARG A 165 -4.29 -1.79 -3.45
C ARG A 165 -3.40 -1.97 -4.67
N ARG A 166 -2.51 -1.02 -4.95
CA ARG A 166 -1.55 -1.14 -6.04
C ARG A 166 -0.50 -2.21 -5.76
N LEU A 167 -0.02 -2.35 -4.52
CA LEU A 167 0.84 -3.47 -4.11
C LEU A 167 0.11 -4.80 -4.25
N LEU A 168 -1.14 -4.89 -3.79
CA LEU A 168 -1.97 -6.09 -3.91
C LEU A 168 -2.15 -6.49 -5.38
N LEU A 169 -2.44 -5.54 -6.27
CA LEU A 169 -2.48 -5.79 -7.72
C LEU A 169 -1.16 -6.34 -8.27
N SER A 170 -0.01 -5.94 -7.70
CA SER A 170 1.30 -6.43 -8.12
C SER A 170 1.55 -7.87 -7.66
N VAL A 171 1.33 -8.18 -6.38
CA VAL A 171 1.57 -9.54 -5.82
C VAL A 171 0.59 -10.57 -6.37
N HIS A 172 -0.66 -10.17 -6.63
CA HIS A 172 -1.67 -11.10 -7.15
C HIS A 172 -1.59 -11.27 -8.66
N ARG A 173 -0.91 -10.37 -9.40
CA ARG A 173 -0.79 -10.41 -10.87
C ARG A 173 -0.50 -11.81 -11.43
N PRO A 174 0.56 -12.53 -11.01
CA PRO A 174 0.90 -13.83 -11.61
C PRO A 174 -0.21 -14.88 -11.45
N PHE A 175 -1.02 -14.81 -10.39
CA PHE A 175 -2.11 -15.74 -10.13
C PHE A 175 -3.43 -15.29 -10.78
N ALA A 176 -3.71 -13.99 -10.77
CA ALA A 176 -4.93 -13.41 -11.30
C ALA A 176 -5.00 -13.40 -12.83
N HIS A 177 -3.84 -13.44 -13.51
CA HIS A 177 -3.74 -13.47 -14.97
C HIS A 177 -3.69 -14.90 -15.55
N ASP A 178 -3.72 -15.93 -14.72
CA ASP A 178 -3.91 -17.31 -15.20
C ASP A 178 -5.26 -17.42 -15.93
N GLU A 179 -5.31 -18.07 -17.09
CA GLU A 179 -6.55 -18.21 -17.88
C GLU A 179 -7.70 -18.87 -17.09
N ARG A 180 -7.34 -19.73 -16.13
CA ARG A 180 -8.25 -20.41 -15.22
C ARG A 180 -8.24 -19.80 -13.82
N ALA A 181 -7.74 -18.57 -13.64
CA ALA A 181 -7.66 -17.89 -12.34
C ALA A 181 -8.96 -17.92 -11.51
N PRO A 182 -10.16 -17.66 -12.07
CA PRO A 182 -11.42 -17.79 -11.31
C PRO A 182 -11.67 -19.17 -10.68
N LEU A 183 -11.11 -20.24 -11.25
CA LEU A 183 -11.27 -21.61 -10.77
C LEU A 183 -10.07 -22.06 -9.92
N ARG A 184 -8.86 -21.69 -10.33
CA ARG A 184 -7.60 -22.16 -9.73
C ARG A 184 -7.09 -21.26 -8.60
N TYR A 185 -7.26 -19.94 -8.75
CA TYR A 185 -6.81 -18.92 -7.79
C TYR A 185 -7.92 -17.90 -7.52
N PRO A 186 -9.12 -18.34 -7.10
CA PRO A 186 -10.29 -17.48 -6.99
C PRO A 186 -10.04 -16.25 -6.10
N LEU A 187 -9.32 -16.42 -5.00
CA LEU A 187 -9.04 -15.32 -4.08
C LEU A 187 -8.18 -14.23 -4.74
N SER A 188 -7.13 -14.61 -5.48
CA SER A 188 -6.30 -13.62 -6.21
C SER A 188 -7.05 -12.93 -7.35
N TYR A 189 -7.95 -13.67 -8.02
CA TYR A 189 -8.82 -13.11 -9.05
C TYR A 189 -9.74 -12.03 -8.45
N TRP A 190 -10.50 -12.37 -7.40
CA TRP A 190 -11.44 -11.45 -6.80
C TRP A 190 -10.76 -10.29 -6.06
N THR A 191 -9.64 -10.54 -5.37
CA THR A 191 -8.86 -9.46 -4.73
C THR A 191 -8.32 -8.48 -5.77
N SER A 192 -7.82 -8.95 -6.91
CA SER A 192 -7.33 -8.04 -7.96
C SER A 192 -8.45 -7.21 -8.56
N LEU A 193 -9.62 -7.81 -8.80
CA LEU A 193 -10.78 -7.08 -9.30
C LEU A 193 -11.27 -6.03 -8.27
N ASP A 194 -11.40 -6.41 -7.01
CA ASP A 194 -11.79 -5.52 -5.91
C ASP A 194 -10.81 -4.34 -5.75
N CYS A 195 -9.51 -4.61 -5.82
CA CYS A 195 -8.47 -3.56 -5.76
C CYS A 195 -8.57 -2.61 -6.96
N ALA A 196 -8.73 -3.13 -8.18
CA ALA A 196 -8.87 -2.32 -9.38
C ALA A 196 -10.11 -1.43 -9.31
N LEU A 197 -11.26 -1.98 -8.93
CA LEU A 197 -12.50 -1.22 -8.81
C LEU A 197 -12.42 -0.13 -7.74
N ALA A 198 -11.88 -0.44 -6.55
CA ALA A 198 -11.73 0.54 -5.49
C ALA A 198 -10.80 1.70 -5.89
N ILE A 199 -9.70 1.43 -6.60
CA ILE A 199 -8.83 2.49 -7.14
C ILE A 199 -9.60 3.40 -8.12
N LEU A 200 -10.44 2.83 -8.97
CA LEU A 200 -11.25 3.60 -9.93
C LEU A 200 -12.39 4.36 -9.26
N VAL A 201 -12.94 3.86 -8.15
CA VAL A 201 -13.88 4.60 -7.30
C VAL A 201 -13.21 5.84 -6.73
N HIS A 202 -12.00 5.73 -6.19
CA HIS A 202 -11.24 6.90 -5.73
C HIS A 202 -10.96 7.88 -6.87
N GLN A 203 -10.63 7.38 -8.07
CA GLN A 203 -10.48 8.24 -9.25
C GLN A 203 -11.75 9.05 -9.50
N ARG A 204 -12.91 8.39 -9.55
CA ARG A 204 -14.20 9.07 -9.76
C ARG A 204 -14.44 10.11 -8.68
N ASP A 205 -14.34 9.71 -7.41
CA ASP A 205 -14.69 10.56 -6.26
C ASP A 205 -13.77 11.80 -6.18
N LEU A 206 -12.50 11.68 -6.56
CA LEU A 206 -11.57 12.82 -6.65
C LEU A 206 -11.85 13.77 -7.83
N TRP A 207 -12.41 13.26 -8.94
CA TRP A 207 -12.76 14.07 -10.11
C TRP A 207 -14.13 14.75 -9.98
N GLU A 208 -15.06 14.09 -9.29
CA GLU A 208 -16.42 14.56 -8.99
C GLU A 208 -16.49 15.38 -7.68
N ALA A 209 -15.35 15.67 -7.07
CA ALA A 209 -15.25 16.51 -5.88
C ALA A 209 -15.95 17.87 -6.07
N HIS A 210 -16.49 18.41 -4.96
CA HIS A 210 -17.22 19.68 -4.92
C HIS A 210 -16.43 20.80 -5.64
N PRO A 211 -17.11 21.74 -6.34
CA PRO A 211 -16.44 22.79 -7.12
C PRO A 211 -15.35 23.55 -6.35
N ASP A 212 -15.59 23.82 -5.08
CA ASP A 212 -14.67 24.55 -4.19
C ASP A 212 -13.35 23.79 -3.93
N ASP A 213 -13.38 22.46 -3.93
CA ASP A 213 -12.22 21.59 -3.70
C ASP A 213 -11.68 20.96 -5.00
N SER A 214 -12.29 21.29 -6.14
CA SER A 214 -12.07 20.58 -7.40
C SER A 214 -10.63 20.70 -7.92
N LEU A 215 -9.95 21.83 -7.72
CA LEU A 215 -8.57 22.03 -8.17
C LEU A 215 -7.57 21.24 -7.32
N VAL A 216 -7.74 21.23 -5.99
CA VAL A 216 -6.88 20.49 -5.07
C VAL A 216 -7.07 18.99 -5.27
N SER A 217 -8.32 18.54 -5.40
CA SER A 217 -8.66 17.13 -5.61
C SER A 217 -8.12 16.61 -6.95
N ARG A 218 -8.27 17.36 -8.04
CA ARG A 218 -7.69 17.00 -9.36
C ARG A 218 -6.15 16.98 -9.33
N SER A 219 -5.53 17.94 -8.63
CA SER A 219 -4.07 17.99 -8.50
C SER A 219 -3.54 16.80 -7.70
N PHE A 220 -4.24 16.42 -6.62
CA PHE A 220 -3.94 15.23 -5.85
C PHE A 220 -4.12 13.96 -6.68
N ALA A 221 -5.23 13.85 -7.41
CA ALA A 221 -5.52 12.68 -8.24
C ALA A 221 -4.48 12.48 -9.36
N ARG A 222 -3.93 13.56 -9.92
CA ARG A 222 -2.83 13.49 -10.90
C ARG A 222 -1.59 12.76 -10.38
N LEU A 223 -1.35 12.73 -9.08
CA LEU A 223 -0.23 11.99 -8.48
C LEU A 223 -0.35 10.47 -8.69
N PHE A 224 -1.59 9.97 -8.82
CA PHE A 224 -1.92 8.54 -8.94
C PHE A 224 -2.39 8.15 -10.34
N TRP A 225 -2.15 9.01 -11.34
CA TRP A 225 -2.51 8.70 -12.72
C TRP A 225 -1.99 7.35 -13.23
N PRO A 226 -0.73 6.95 -12.95
CA PRO A 226 -0.24 5.62 -13.31
C PRO A 226 -1.04 4.48 -12.66
N ASP A 227 -1.50 4.69 -11.42
CA ASP A 227 -2.26 3.69 -10.66
C ASP A 227 -3.67 3.50 -11.23
N PHE A 228 -4.33 4.59 -11.62
CA PHE A 228 -5.63 4.55 -12.29
C PHE A 228 -5.54 3.81 -13.63
N LEU A 229 -4.47 4.04 -14.40
CA LEU A 229 -4.26 3.32 -15.66
C LEU A 229 -4.09 1.83 -15.43
N VAL A 230 -3.30 1.42 -14.43
CA VAL A 230 -3.08 0.00 -14.16
C VAL A 230 -4.34 -0.67 -13.64
N ALA A 231 -5.13 0.02 -12.80
CA ALA A 231 -6.42 -0.47 -12.36
C ALA A 231 -7.39 -0.69 -13.54
N ALA A 232 -7.52 0.29 -14.43
CA ALA A 232 -8.36 0.18 -15.62
C ALA A 232 -7.94 -0.97 -16.55
N LEU A 233 -6.64 -1.14 -16.79
CA LEU A 233 -6.12 -2.25 -17.59
C LEU A 233 -6.39 -3.61 -16.94
N THR A 234 -6.24 -3.70 -15.62
CA THR A 234 -6.53 -4.94 -14.88
C THR A 234 -8.01 -5.30 -14.97
N GLN A 235 -8.91 -4.34 -14.73
CA GLN A 235 -10.35 -4.55 -14.86
C GLN A 235 -10.72 -5.01 -16.27
N ASN A 236 -10.17 -4.37 -17.30
CA ASN A 236 -10.46 -4.71 -18.69
C ASN A 236 -9.97 -6.13 -19.04
N HIS A 237 -8.74 -6.49 -18.64
CA HIS A 237 -8.22 -7.84 -18.85
C HIS A 237 -9.14 -8.90 -18.21
N MET A 238 -9.56 -8.66 -16.97
CA MET A 238 -10.43 -9.59 -16.25
C MET A 238 -11.82 -9.69 -16.87
N ALA A 239 -12.42 -8.56 -17.29
CA ALA A 239 -13.71 -8.54 -17.98
C ALA A 239 -13.67 -9.32 -19.30
N VAL A 240 -12.63 -9.13 -20.11
CA VAL A 240 -12.44 -9.86 -21.38
C VAL A 240 -12.26 -11.36 -21.11
N SER A 241 -11.40 -11.73 -20.14
CA SER A 241 -11.18 -13.14 -19.79
C SER A 241 -12.44 -13.87 -19.33
N TRP A 242 -13.40 -13.13 -18.78
CA TRP A 242 -14.68 -13.66 -18.35
C TRP A 242 -15.68 -13.80 -19.51
N LEU A 243 -15.75 -12.80 -20.39
CA LEU A 243 -16.63 -12.78 -21.56
C LEU A 243 -16.22 -13.77 -22.65
N SER A 244 -14.92 -14.06 -22.79
CA SER A 244 -14.41 -15.01 -23.79
C SER A 244 -14.60 -16.47 -23.41
N ARG A 245 -15.25 -16.78 -22.27
CA ARG A 245 -15.50 -18.16 -21.86
C ARG A 245 -16.65 -18.77 -22.65
N PRO A 246 -16.45 -19.93 -23.32
CA PRO A 246 -17.55 -20.63 -23.95
C PRO A 246 -18.57 -21.01 -22.88
N ILE A 247 -19.84 -20.66 -23.09
CA ILE A 247 -20.96 -21.15 -22.29
C ILE A 247 -21.04 -22.65 -22.53
N THR A 248 -20.36 -23.45 -21.70
CA THR A 248 -20.55 -24.90 -21.72
C THR A 248 -21.94 -25.15 -21.17
N ASN A 249 -22.89 -25.35 -22.07
CA ASN A 249 -24.22 -25.85 -21.75
C ASN A 249 -24.07 -27.16 -20.97
N SER A 250 -24.24 -27.08 -19.65
CA SER A 250 -24.50 -28.23 -18.79
C SER A 250 -25.88 -28.80 -19.15
N LYS A 251 -25.93 -29.57 -20.24
CA LYS A 251 -27.02 -30.51 -20.54
C LYS A 251 -26.42 -31.91 -20.66
N SER A 252 -26.04 -32.51 -19.54
CA SER A 252 -25.94 -33.98 -19.40
C SER A 252 -25.62 -34.35 -17.96
N ALA A 253 -26.65 -34.57 -17.13
CA ALA A 253 -26.64 -35.49 -16.00
C ALA A 253 -28.01 -35.47 -15.29
N ILE A 254 -29.04 -36.00 -15.96
CA ILE A 254 -30.12 -36.72 -15.26
C ILE A 254 -30.34 -37.96 -16.11
N VAL A 255 -29.83 -39.09 -15.61
CA VAL A 255 -30.28 -40.44 -15.99
C VAL A 255 -31.54 -40.72 -15.20
#